data_AF-Q8I682-F1
#
_entry.id   AF-Q8I682-F1
#
_cell.length_a   1.000
_cell.length_b   1.000
_cell.length_c   1.000
_cell.angle_alpha   90.00
_cell.angle_beta   90.00
_cell.angle_gamma   90.00
#
_symmetry.space_group_name_H-M   'P 1'
#
loop_
_entity.id
_entity.type
_entity.pdbx_description
1 polymer ?
#
loop_
_entity_poly.entity_id
_entity_poly.type
_entity_poly.pdbx_seq_one_letter_code
_entity_poly.pdbx_strand_id
1 'polypeptide(L)'
;SPVNENAVKDSRPWWERYQPISYKLVTRSGNEEQFASMVRRCNAAGVRTYVDVIFNHMAADGGTYGTGGSTASPSSKSYPGVPYSSLDFNPTCAITNYNDANQVRNCELVGLRDLNQGNSYVQGKVAEFLNHLIDLGVAGFRVDAAKHMWPADLGAIYGRLKSLDTDHGFSAGARAYIVQEVIDMGGEAISKSGYTGLGAITEFRHSDSIGKAFRGKDQLRYLTNWGTAWGFAASDRSLVFV
;
A
#
# COMPACT_ATOMS: atom_id res chain seq x y z
N SER A 1 -2.07 -8.18 5.57
CA SER A 1 -0.60 -8.01 5.73
C SER A 1 0.09 -8.27 4.41
N PRO A 2 1.31 -7.74 4.23
CA PRO A 2 2.08 -7.84 3.00
C PRO A 2 2.46 -9.27 2.62
N VAL A 3 2.32 -9.65 1.36
CA VAL A 3 2.55 -11.04 0.88
C VAL A 3 3.88 -11.23 0.17
N ASN A 4 4.55 -10.14 -0.21
CA ASN A 4 5.86 -10.19 -0.84
C ASN A 4 6.98 -10.33 0.19
N GLU A 5 8.12 -10.84 -0.27
CA GLU A 5 9.32 -11.04 0.51
C GLU A 5 9.77 -9.74 1.18
N ASN A 6 9.95 -9.83 2.49
CA ASN A 6 10.31 -8.70 3.34
C ASN A 6 11.62 -8.97 4.08
N ALA A 7 12.25 -7.90 4.57
CA ALA A 7 13.45 -7.98 5.37
C ALA A 7 13.19 -8.79 6.66
N VAL A 8 14.16 -9.62 7.04
CA VAL A 8 14.15 -10.28 8.36
C VAL A 8 14.83 -9.36 9.37
N LYS A 9 14.13 -9.02 10.46
CA LYS A 9 14.65 -8.15 11.51
C LYS A 9 14.75 -8.90 12.83
N ASP A 10 15.66 -8.50 13.70
CA ASP A 10 15.83 -9.10 15.04
C ASP A 10 14.52 -9.06 15.82
N SER A 11 14.22 -10.14 16.56
CA SER A 11 12.97 -10.32 17.31
C SER A 11 11.68 -10.37 16.47
N ARG A 12 11.78 -10.41 15.14
CA ARG A 12 10.66 -10.63 14.19
C ARG A 12 9.46 -9.69 14.41
N PRO A 13 9.65 -8.37 14.56
CA PRO A 13 8.56 -7.42 14.82
C PRO A 13 7.55 -7.42 13.67
N TRP A 14 6.33 -6.96 13.92
CA TRP A 14 5.27 -6.93 12.89
C TRP A 14 5.65 -6.06 11.69
N TRP A 15 6.32 -4.93 11.94
CA TRP A 15 6.68 -3.93 10.93
C TRP A 15 7.78 -4.39 9.98
N GLU A 16 8.47 -5.50 10.26
CA GLU A 16 9.46 -6.06 9.31
C GLU A 16 8.82 -6.37 7.94
N ARG A 17 7.50 -6.64 7.91
CA ARG A 17 6.74 -6.93 6.69
C ARG A 17 6.55 -5.72 5.77
N TYR A 18 6.73 -4.51 6.30
CA TYR A 18 6.66 -3.25 5.54
C TYR A 18 8.05 -2.83 5.05
N GLN A 19 9.00 -3.76 4.96
CA GLN A 19 10.33 -3.52 4.41
C GLN A 19 10.59 -4.51 3.26
N PRO A 20 10.06 -4.26 2.05
CA PRO A 20 10.23 -5.15 0.91
C PRO A 20 11.70 -5.39 0.57
N ILE A 21 12.03 -6.65 0.24
CA ILE A 21 13.33 -7.03 -0.33
C ILE A 21 13.15 -7.50 -1.78
N SER A 22 12.06 -8.20 -2.06
CA SER A 22 11.65 -8.53 -3.42
C SER A 22 10.13 -8.65 -3.56
N TYR A 23 9.67 -8.98 -4.76
CA TYR A 23 8.26 -9.29 -5.05
C TYR A 23 7.94 -10.79 -5.02
N LYS A 24 8.87 -11.66 -4.59
CA LYS A 24 8.60 -13.09 -4.37
C LYS A 24 7.53 -13.27 -3.30
N LEU A 25 6.61 -14.21 -3.47
CA LEU A 25 5.55 -14.48 -2.48
C LEU A 25 6.00 -15.48 -1.41
N VAL A 26 7.01 -15.11 -0.62
CA VAL A 26 7.55 -15.95 0.45
C VAL A 26 7.74 -15.12 1.72
N THR A 27 6.92 -15.38 2.73
CA THR A 27 6.89 -14.64 3.99
C THR A 27 6.68 -15.56 5.19
N ARG A 28 6.61 -14.98 6.40
CA ARG A 28 6.15 -15.70 7.59
C ARG A 28 4.73 -16.28 7.48
N SER A 29 3.90 -15.78 6.56
CA SER A 29 2.54 -16.30 6.35
C SER A 29 2.50 -17.53 5.44
N GLY A 30 3.61 -17.89 4.80
CA GLY A 30 3.67 -19.00 3.85
C GLY A 30 4.36 -18.63 2.54
N ASN A 31 4.32 -19.57 1.61
CA ASN A 31 4.82 -19.44 0.25
C ASN A 31 3.70 -19.16 -0.77
N GLU A 32 4.07 -19.05 -2.04
CA GLU A 32 3.16 -18.74 -3.14
C GLU A 32 2.06 -19.79 -3.31
N GLU A 33 2.40 -21.08 -3.23
CA GLU A 33 1.45 -22.18 -3.37
C GLU A 33 0.38 -22.12 -2.28
N GLN A 34 0.80 -21.86 -1.03
CA GLN A 34 -0.11 -21.68 0.10
C GLN A 34 -0.98 -20.43 -0.06
N PHE A 35 -0.42 -19.33 -0.55
CA PHE A 35 -1.16 -18.11 -0.84
C PHE A 35 -2.21 -18.34 -1.94
N ALA A 36 -1.82 -18.95 -3.06
CA ALA A 36 -2.72 -19.27 -4.17
C ALA A 36 -3.85 -20.22 -3.74
N SER A 37 -3.53 -21.24 -2.93
CA SER A 37 -4.51 -22.16 -2.35
C SER A 37 -5.51 -21.45 -1.42
N MET A 38 -5.02 -20.53 -0.57
CA MET A 38 -5.86 -19.70 0.29
C MET A 38 -6.82 -18.84 -0.54
N VAL A 39 -6.31 -18.09 -1.53
CA VAL A 39 -7.13 -17.21 -2.37
C VAL A 39 -8.20 -17.99 -3.11
N ARG A 40 -7.84 -19.13 -3.74
CA ARG A 40 -8.79 -19.99 -4.45
C ARG A 40 -9.91 -20.51 -3.55
N ARG A 41 -9.57 -20.98 -2.35
CA ARG A 41 -10.55 -21.48 -1.38
C ARG A 41 -11.48 -20.38 -0.86
N CYS A 42 -10.94 -19.18 -0.60
CA CYS A 42 -11.74 -18.02 -0.22
C CYS A 42 -12.70 -17.61 -1.35
N ASN A 43 -12.21 -17.50 -2.59
CA ASN A 43 -13.03 -17.15 -3.75
C ASN A 43 -14.15 -18.18 -3.97
N ALA A 44 -13.87 -19.48 -3.86
CA ALA A 44 -14.87 -20.54 -3.96
C ALA A 44 -15.97 -20.45 -2.88
N ALA A 45 -15.64 -19.88 -1.71
CA ALA A 45 -16.60 -19.62 -0.63
C ALA A 45 -17.28 -18.24 -0.75
N GLY A 46 -17.06 -17.48 -1.83
CA GLY A 46 -17.59 -16.14 -2.00
C GLY A 46 -16.91 -15.05 -1.16
N VAL A 47 -15.77 -15.36 -0.54
CA VAL A 47 -14.99 -14.43 0.29
C VAL A 47 -13.81 -13.88 -0.52
N ARG A 48 -13.72 -12.57 -0.66
CA ARG A 48 -12.68 -11.91 -1.48
C ARG A 48 -11.44 -11.58 -0.68
N THR A 49 -10.28 -11.74 -1.31
CA THR A 49 -8.99 -11.38 -0.71
C THR A 49 -8.51 -10.03 -1.24
N TYR A 50 -8.14 -9.13 -0.32
CA TYR A 50 -7.49 -7.86 -0.61
C TYR A 50 -6.08 -7.89 -0.05
N VAL A 51 -5.08 -7.59 -0.88
CA VAL A 51 -3.67 -7.68 -0.50
C VAL A 51 -3.14 -6.32 -0.07
N ASP A 52 -2.38 -6.31 1.02
CA ASP A 52 -1.60 -5.15 1.44
C ASP A 52 -0.32 -5.10 0.60
N VAL A 53 -0.14 -4.04 -0.17
CA VAL A 53 0.96 -3.91 -1.14
C VAL A 53 1.81 -2.69 -0.83
N ILE A 54 3.12 -2.89 -0.85
CA ILE A 54 4.13 -1.86 -0.55
C ILE A 54 5.01 -1.70 -1.76
N PHE A 55 4.86 -0.55 -2.40
CA PHE A 55 5.69 -0.14 -3.53
C PHE A 55 6.05 1.34 -3.49
N ASN A 56 5.84 2.00 -2.33
CA ASN A 56 6.44 3.29 -2.05
C ASN A 56 7.96 3.17 -1.90
N HIS A 57 8.41 2.14 -1.18
CA HIS A 57 9.78 2.01 -0.74
C HIS A 57 10.23 0.55 -0.68
N MET A 58 11.54 0.36 -0.51
CA MET A 58 12.17 -0.90 -0.18
C MET A 58 12.79 -0.85 1.23
N ALA A 59 13.28 -1.99 1.73
CA ALA A 59 13.82 -2.10 3.08
C ALA A 59 14.92 -1.09 3.40
N ALA A 60 14.93 -0.54 4.61
CA ALA A 60 16.00 0.35 5.08
C ALA A 60 17.28 -0.43 5.45
N ASP A 61 18.30 0.29 5.89
CA ASP A 61 19.53 -0.31 6.44
C ASP A 61 19.23 -1.36 7.53
N GLY A 62 20.11 -2.38 7.60
CA GLY A 62 19.88 -3.58 8.39
C GLY A 62 18.83 -4.53 7.79
N GLY A 63 18.33 -4.29 6.57
CA GLY A 63 17.51 -5.22 5.80
C GLY A 63 18.35 -5.86 4.68
N THR A 64 19.29 -6.73 5.03
CA THR A 64 20.28 -7.27 4.07
C THR A 64 19.86 -8.60 3.44
N TYR A 65 18.84 -9.26 3.99
CA TYR A 65 18.27 -10.49 3.45
C TYR A 65 16.77 -10.56 3.74
N GLY A 66 16.05 -11.25 2.85
CA GLY A 66 14.61 -11.41 2.91
C GLY A 66 14.14 -12.79 3.34
N THR A 67 12.86 -12.88 3.68
CA THR A 67 12.17 -14.12 4.05
C THR A 67 12.15 -15.19 2.94
N GLY A 68 12.42 -14.81 1.69
CA GLY A 68 12.48 -15.66 0.50
C GLY A 68 13.90 -15.87 -0.04
N GLY A 69 14.92 -15.59 0.77
CA GLY A 69 16.33 -15.83 0.49
C GLY A 69 17.01 -14.80 -0.43
N SER A 70 16.31 -13.75 -0.86
CA SER A 70 16.95 -12.67 -1.61
C SER A 70 17.83 -11.83 -0.70
N THR A 71 18.95 -11.33 -1.23
CA THR A 71 19.83 -10.38 -0.53
C THR A 71 19.55 -8.96 -1.00
N ALA A 72 19.95 -7.98 -0.20
CA ALA A 72 19.92 -6.57 -0.55
C ALA A 72 21.12 -5.83 0.08
N SER A 73 21.49 -4.71 -0.53
CA SER A 73 22.38 -3.70 0.07
C SER A 73 21.64 -2.37 0.10
N PRO A 74 20.82 -2.11 1.14
CA PRO A 74 20.00 -0.90 1.21
C PRO A 74 20.79 0.41 1.13
N SER A 75 22.00 0.46 1.69
CA SER A 75 22.85 1.66 1.67
C SER A 75 23.29 2.05 0.26
N SER A 76 23.45 1.09 -0.64
CA SER A 76 23.74 1.31 -2.06
C SER A 76 22.50 1.21 -2.95
N LYS A 77 21.30 1.10 -2.35
CA LYS A 77 20.01 0.95 -3.05
C LYS A 77 19.99 -0.22 -4.05
N SER A 78 20.60 -1.34 -3.66
CA SER A 78 20.65 -2.56 -4.46
C SER A 78 19.70 -3.62 -3.92
N TYR A 79 18.72 -4.02 -4.75
CA TYR A 79 17.75 -5.08 -4.46
C TYR A 79 17.68 -6.05 -5.65
N PRO A 80 18.67 -6.96 -5.79
CA PRO A 80 18.75 -7.88 -6.93
C PRO A 80 17.55 -8.81 -7.09
N GLY A 81 16.73 -9.01 -6.04
CA GLY A 81 15.51 -9.80 -6.10
C GLY A 81 14.39 -9.21 -6.98
N VAL A 82 14.44 -7.91 -7.32
CA VAL A 82 13.50 -7.23 -8.26
C VAL A 82 14.16 -6.84 -9.58
N PRO A 83 15.44 -7.15 -9.75
CA PRO A 83 16.57 -6.20 -9.82
C PRO A 83 16.23 -4.70 -9.82
N TYR A 84 16.25 -4.06 -8.64
CA TYR A 84 16.39 -2.61 -8.51
C TYR A 84 17.83 -2.21 -8.17
N SER A 85 18.24 -1.06 -8.69
CA SER A 85 19.51 -0.38 -8.48
C SER A 85 19.25 1.05 -8.00
N SER A 86 20.31 1.81 -7.68
CA SER A 86 20.19 3.21 -7.26
C SER A 86 19.48 4.13 -8.27
N LEU A 87 19.38 3.74 -9.54
CA LEU A 87 18.66 4.48 -10.59
C LEU A 87 17.13 4.42 -10.44
N ASP A 88 16.64 3.50 -9.62
CA ASP A 88 15.22 3.19 -9.45
C ASP A 88 14.62 3.88 -8.21
N PHE A 89 15.42 4.69 -7.51
CA PHE A 89 15.04 5.36 -6.27
C PHE A 89 15.17 6.87 -6.40
N ASN A 90 14.38 7.60 -5.63
CA ASN A 90 14.57 9.03 -5.44
C ASN A 90 15.90 9.31 -4.72
N PRO A 91 16.49 10.52 -4.85
CA PRO A 91 17.66 10.91 -4.08
C PRO A 91 17.44 10.73 -2.57
N THR A 92 18.50 10.36 -1.83
CA THR A 92 18.37 10.18 -0.37
C THR A 92 18.18 11.52 0.32
N CYS A 93 17.05 11.64 1.01
CA CYS A 93 16.70 12.72 1.92
C CYS A 93 15.69 12.19 2.94
N ALA A 94 15.51 12.87 4.08
CA ALA A 94 14.51 12.52 5.07
C ALA A 94 13.29 13.44 4.97
N ILE A 95 12.10 12.91 5.30
CA ILE A 95 10.90 13.73 5.49
C ILE A 95 11.00 14.45 6.84
N THR A 96 11.04 15.79 6.83
CA THR A 96 11.11 16.63 8.04
C THR A 96 9.99 17.68 8.12
N ASN A 97 9.25 17.90 7.03
CA ASN A 97 8.19 18.89 6.91
C ASN A 97 7.01 18.35 6.09
N TYR A 98 5.92 17.99 6.76
CA TYR A 98 4.68 17.52 6.10
C TYR A 98 3.89 18.62 5.36
N ASN A 99 4.33 19.88 5.46
CA ASN A 99 3.82 20.97 4.62
C ASN A 99 4.61 21.15 3.31
N ASP A 100 5.63 20.34 3.06
CA ASP A 100 6.31 20.26 1.77
C ASP A 100 5.92 18.96 1.06
N ALA A 101 4.98 19.06 0.12
CA ALA A 101 4.49 17.91 -0.63
C ALA A 101 5.60 17.22 -1.47
N ASN A 102 6.63 17.95 -1.90
CA ASN A 102 7.76 17.35 -2.61
C ASN A 102 8.59 16.49 -1.66
N GLN A 103 8.85 16.99 -0.47
CA GLN A 103 9.58 16.23 0.53
C GLN A 103 8.81 14.97 0.93
N VAL A 104 7.50 15.09 1.18
CA VAL A 104 6.67 13.94 1.61
C VAL A 104 6.64 12.83 0.55
N ARG A 105 6.78 13.16 -0.75
CA ARG A 105 6.65 12.21 -1.86
C ARG A 105 7.95 11.76 -2.52
N ASN A 106 9.07 12.41 -2.21
CA ASN A 106 10.37 12.11 -2.83
C ASN A 106 11.49 11.84 -1.81
N CYS A 107 11.19 11.90 -0.50
CA CYS A 107 12.15 11.59 0.55
C CYS A 107 11.78 10.31 1.32
N GLU A 108 12.81 9.72 1.92
CA GLU A 108 12.73 8.46 2.64
C GLU A 108 11.88 8.61 3.90
N LEU A 109 10.74 7.91 3.93
CA LEU A 109 9.91 7.75 5.13
C LEU A 109 10.70 6.93 6.16
N VAL A 110 11.16 7.57 7.24
CA VAL A 110 11.96 6.96 8.32
C VAL A 110 13.15 6.11 7.83
N GLY A 111 13.80 6.53 6.73
CA GLY A 111 14.98 5.87 6.16
C GLY A 111 14.68 4.67 5.24
N LEU A 112 13.40 4.39 4.97
CA LEU A 112 12.99 3.41 3.97
C LEU A 112 13.37 3.91 2.57
N ARG A 113 14.00 3.07 1.75
CA ARG A 113 14.56 3.50 0.46
C ARG A 113 13.44 3.79 -0.52
N ASP A 114 13.25 5.07 -0.81
CA ASP A 114 12.13 5.61 -1.55
C ASP A 114 12.24 5.33 -3.06
N LEU A 115 11.34 4.53 -3.60
CA LEU A 115 11.31 4.18 -5.02
C LEU A 115 10.89 5.40 -5.84
N ASN A 116 11.44 5.57 -7.03
CA ASN A 116 11.00 6.61 -7.96
C ASN A 116 9.88 6.05 -8.85
N GLN A 117 8.61 6.21 -8.45
CA GLN A 117 7.47 5.72 -9.23
C GLN A 117 7.22 6.53 -10.52
N GLY A 118 7.91 7.65 -10.73
CA GLY A 118 7.94 8.35 -12.01
C GLY A 118 8.79 7.64 -13.07
N ASN A 119 9.65 6.70 -12.67
CA ASN A 119 10.45 5.87 -13.57
C ASN A 119 9.58 4.74 -14.17
N SER A 120 9.52 4.67 -15.51
CA SER A 120 8.72 3.66 -16.23
C SER A 120 9.14 2.22 -15.95
N TYR A 121 10.41 1.97 -15.62
CA TYR A 121 10.90 0.66 -15.20
C TYR A 121 10.30 0.24 -13.85
N VAL A 122 10.31 1.15 -12.86
CA VAL A 122 9.69 0.93 -11.55
C VAL A 122 8.19 0.69 -11.71
N GLN A 123 7.49 1.51 -12.50
CA GLN A 123 6.07 1.30 -12.79
C GLN A 123 5.80 -0.08 -13.41
N GLY A 124 6.66 -0.51 -14.33
CA GLY A 124 6.58 -1.82 -14.96
C GLY A 124 6.72 -2.97 -13.96
N LYS A 125 7.72 -2.89 -13.08
CA LYS A 125 7.97 -3.90 -12.05
C LYS A 125 6.87 -3.99 -11.00
N VAL A 126 6.34 -2.85 -10.57
CA VAL A 126 5.18 -2.81 -9.67
C VAL A 126 3.94 -3.39 -10.36
N ALA A 127 3.66 -3.00 -11.60
CA ALA A 127 2.51 -3.53 -12.35
C ALA A 127 2.64 -5.05 -12.59
N GLU A 128 3.84 -5.56 -12.87
CA GLU A 128 4.13 -6.99 -12.98
C GLU A 128 3.74 -7.74 -11.69
N PHE A 129 4.20 -7.25 -10.54
CA PHE A 129 3.87 -7.80 -9.23
C PHE A 129 2.36 -7.77 -8.93
N LEU A 130 1.69 -6.64 -9.15
CA LEU A 130 0.26 -6.51 -8.90
C LEU A 130 -0.58 -7.37 -9.85
N ASN A 131 -0.17 -7.48 -11.12
CA ASN A 131 -0.85 -8.34 -12.09
C ASN A 131 -0.68 -9.82 -11.76
N HIS A 132 0.49 -10.23 -11.25
CA HIS A 132 0.69 -11.59 -10.74
C HIS A 132 -0.30 -11.91 -9.62
N LEU A 133 -0.50 -11.00 -8.67
CA LEU A 133 -1.51 -11.16 -7.61
C LEU A 133 -2.94 -11.25 -8.17
N ILE A 134 -3.28 -10.47 -9.20
CA ILE A 134 -4.57 -10.55 -9.89
C ILE A 134 -4.75 -11.93 -10.54
N ASP A 135 -3.73 -12.44 -11.23
CA ASP A 135 -3.76 -13.76 -11.87
C ASP A 135 -3.94 -14.89 -10.81
N LEU A 136 -3.45 -14.69 -9.59
CA LEU A 136 -3.68 -15.58 -8.45
C LEU A 136 -5.09 -15.47 -7.84
N GLY A 137 -5.92 -14.52 -8.28
CA GLY A 137 -7.32 -14.36 -7.88
C GLY A 137 -7.61 -13.27 -6.84
N VAL A 138 -6.66 -12.38 -6.58
CA VAL A 138 -6.84 -11.26 -5.65
C VAL A 138 -7.86 -10.26 -6.20
N ALA A 139 -8.79 -9.81 -5.34
CA ALA A 139 -9.88 -8.91 -5.75
C ALA A 139 -9.48 -7.43 -5.73
N GLY A 140 -8.38 -7.09 -5.04
CA GLY A 140 -7.97 -5.71 -4.87
C GLY A 140 -6.80 -5.52 -3.91
N PHE A 141 -6.46 -4.25 -3.69
CA PHE A 141 -5.25 -3.86 -3.00
C PHE A 141 -5.53 -2.76 -1.95
N ARG A 142 -4.94 -2.93 -0.77
CA ARG A 142 -4.67 -1.83 0.16
C ARG A 142 -3.25 -1.36 -0.14
N VAL A 143 -3.14 -0.15 -0.67
CA VAL A 143 -1.87 0.45 -1.08
C VAL A 143 -1.30 1.22 0.10
N ASP A 144 -0.22 0.68 0.66
CA ASP A 144 0.53 1.25 1.77
C ASP A 144 1.15 2.59 1.39
N ALA A 145 1.21 3.51 2.36
CA ALA A 145 1.92 4.77 2.25
C ALA A 145 1.56 5.58 0.98
N ALA A 146 0.32 5.48 0.49
CA ALA A 146 -0.09 6.15 -0.76
C ALA A 146 0.08 7.67 -0.72
N LYS A 147 -0.05 8.29 0.47
CA LYS A 147 0.28 9.71 0.72
C LYS A 147 1.69 10.08 0.24
N HIS A 148 2.64 9.16 0.34
CA HIS A 148 4.05 9.33 0.01
C HIS A 148 4.35 9.05 -1.47
N MET A 149 3.34 8.76 -2.29
CA MET A 149 3.47 8.62 -3.73
C MET A 149 2.66 9.70 -4.45
N TRP A 150 3.12 10.11 -5.64
CA TRP A 150 2.37 11.04 -6.47
C TRP A 150 1.11 10.37 -7.04
N PRO A 151 -0.07 11.01 -6.99
CA PRO A 151 -1.28 10.47 -7.60
C PRO A 151 -1.14 10.17 -9.10
N ALA A 152 -0.34 10.95 -9.83
CA ALA A 152 -0.08 10.72 -11.25
C ALA A 152 0.65 9.38 -11.48
N ASP A 153 1.67 9.08 -10.68
CA ASP A 153 2.44 7.84 -10.78
C ASP A 153 1.60 6.62 -10.37
N LEU A 154 0.79 6.76 -9.31
CA LEU A 154 -0.21 5.75 -8.93
C LEU A 154 -1.20 5.49 -10.07
N GLY A 155 -1.72 6.55 -10.71
CA GLY A 155 -2.60 6.44 -11.87
C GLY A 155 -1.94 5.69 -13.04
N ALA A 156 -0.67 5.97 -13.31
CA ALA A 156 0.10 5.29 -14.35
C ALA A 156 0.31 3.78 -14.03
N ILE A 157 0.53 3.42 -12.76
CA ILE A 157 0.64 2.02 -12.33
C ILE A 157 -0.73 1.33 -12.43
N TYR A 158 -1.78 1.93 -11.89
CA TYR A 158 -3.13 1.33 -11.90
C TYR A 158 -3.70 1.16 -13.31
N GLY A 159 -3.34 2.07 -14.23
CA GLY A 159 -3.69 1.96 -15.65
C GLY A 159 -3.09 0.75 -16.36
N ARG A 160 -2.01 0.16 -15.81
CA ARG A 160 -1.35 -1.05 -16.34
C ARG A 160 -1.91 -2.36 -15.78
N LEU A 161 -2.85 -2.29 -14.83
CA LEU A 161 -3.41 -3.49 -14.22
C LEU A 161 -4.35 -4.22 -15.19
N LYS A 162 -4.36 -5.55 -15.13
CA LYS A 162 -5.31 -6.41 -15.83
C LYS A 162 -6.70 -6.29 -15.21
N SER A 163 -7.71 -6.73 -15.94
CA SER A 163 -9.01 -7.04 -15.34
C SER A 163 -8.89 -8.27 -14.44
N LEU A 164 -9.78 -8.38 -13.47
CA LEU A 164 -9.86 -9.52 -12.56
C LEU A 164 -10.26 -10.78 -13.33
N ASP A 165 -9.69 -11.90 -12.92
CA ASP A 165 -9.79 -13.18 -13.64
C ASP A 165 -11.14 -13.87 -13.44
N THR A 166 -11.83 -14.18 -14.54
CA THR A 166 -13.12 -14.86 -14.50
C THR A 166 -13.07 -16.25 -13.90
N ASP A 167 -11.91 -16.93 -13.94
CA ASP A 167 -11.71 -18.26 -13.36
C ASP A 167 -11.78 -18.23 -11.82
N HIS A 168 -11.65 -17.05 -11.22
CA HIS A 168 -11.83 -16.81 -9.79
C HIS A 168 -13.23 -16.27 -9.43
N GLY A 169 -14.17 -16.36 -10.37
CA GLY A 169 -15.57 -15.98 -10.18
C GLY A 169 -15.79 -14.47 -10.15
N PHE A 170 -14.97 -13.69 -10.86
CA PHE A 170 -15.21 -12.28 -11.13
C PHE A 170 -15.95 -12.09 -12.46
N SER A 171 -16.72 -11.00 -12.59
CA SER A 171 -17.37 -10.64 -13.85
C SER A 171 -16.33 -10.21 -14.90
N ALA A 172 -16.59 -10.51 -16.17
CA ALA A 172 -15.74 -10.06 -17.27
C ALA A 172 -15.54 -8.53 -17.25
N GLY A 173 -14.30 -8.08 -17.37
CA GLY A 173 -13.94 -6.66 -17.34
C GLY A 173 -13.87 -6.04 -15.94
N ALA A 174 -14.19 -6.77 -14.87
CA ALA A 174 -14.06 -6.26 -13.49
C ALA A 174 -12.63 -5.76 -13.21
N ARG A 175 -12.50 -4.71 -12.43
CA ARG A 175 -11.21 -4.08 -12.06
C ARG A 175 -10.92 -4.33 -10.59
N ALA A 176 -9.64 -4.42 -10.25
CA ALA A 176 -9.20 -4.52 -8.87
C ALA A 176 -9.73 -3.35 -8.03
N TYR A 177 -10.27 -3.65 -6.85
CA TYR A 177 -10.68 -2.62 -5.90
C TYR A 177 -9.45 -2.02 -5.23
N ILE A 178 -9.28 -0.70 -5.33
CA ILE A 178 -8.12 0.00 -4.78
C ILE A 178 -8.54 0.80 -3.55
N VAL A 179 -7.86 0.57 -2.43
CA VAL A 179 -7.90 1.42 -1.25
C VAL A 179 -6.51 1.98 -1.01
N GLN A 180 -6.41 3.27 -0.81
CA GLN A 180 -5.14 3.99 -0.65
C GLN A 180 -5.02 4.45 0.80
N GLU A 181 -3.91 4.10 1.46
CA GLU A 181 -3.61 4.65 2.77
C GLU A 181 -3.15 6.11 2.63
N VAL A 182 -4.04 7.03 2.98
CA VAL A 182 -3.75 8.46 3.01
C VAL A 182 -4.18 9.02 4.36
N ILE A 183 -3.22 9.21 5.26
CA ILE A 183 -3.46 9.85 6.55
C ILE A 183 -3.60 11.37 6.33
N ASP A 184 -4.84 11.85 6.30
CA ASP A 184 -5.20 13.27 6.19
C ASP A 184 -6.08 13.69 7.39
N MET A 185 -5.42 14.19 8.44
CA MET A 185 -6.08 14.77 9.62
C MET A 185 -6.34 16.27 9.47
N GLY A 186 -5.98 16.87 8.32
CA GLY A 186 -5.95 18.32 8.08
C GLY A 186 -4.66 19.00 8.54
N GLY A 187 -4.40 20.19 8.01
CA GLY A 187 -3.23 21.00 8.40
C GLY A 187 -1.90 20.59 7.77
N GLU A 188 -1.93 19.79 6.71
CA GLU A 188 -0.76 19.36 5.94
C GLU A 188 -0.94 19.70 4.45
N ALA A 189 0.15 19.65 3.67
CA ALA A 189 0.10 20.03 2.25
C ALA A 189 -0.58 19.00 1.34
N ILE A 190 -0.73 17.75 1.80
CA ILE A 190 -1.33 16.67 1.03
C ILE A 190 -2.72 16.38 1.58
N SER A 191 -3.71 16.35 0.69
CA SER A 191 -5.08 15.98 1.03
C SER A 191 -5.51 14.67 0.37
N LYS A 192 -6.36 13.91 1.08
CA LYS A 192 -7.02 12.70 0.58
C LYS A 192 -7.79 12.90 -0.72
N SER A 193 -8.29 14.10 -0.99
CA SER A 193 -9.01 14.44 -2.23
C SER A 193 -8.18 14.24 -3.49
N GLY A 194 -6.85 14.32 -3.41
CA GLY A 194 -5.95 14.05 -4.53
C GLY A 194 -5.93 12.59 -5.00
N TYR A 195 -6.53 11.67 -4.21
CA TYR A 195 -6.47 10.22 -4.44
C TYR A 195 -7.84 9.58 -4.71
N THR A 196 -8.95 10.28 -4.42
CA THR A 196 -10.32 9.73 -4.56
C THR A 196 -10.73 9.45 -6.01
N GLY A 197 -10.05 10.07 -6.97
CA GLY A 197 -10.19 9.77 -8.40
C GLY A 197 -9.57 8.44 -8.82
N LEU A 198 -8.68 7.86 -8.02
CA LEU A 198 -7.94 6.62 -8.32
C LEU A 198 -8.55 5.38 -7.64
N GLY A 199 -9.35 5.59 -6.59
CA GLY A 199 -9.91 4.52 -5.77
C GLY A 199 -10.45 5.09 -4.45
N ALA A 200 -10.77 4.19 -3.52
CA ALA A 200 -11.11 4.59 -2.16
C ALA A 200 -9.85 5.03 -1.39
N ILE A 201 -10.07 5.79 -0.31
CA ILE A 201 -9.03 6.19 0.65
C ILE A 201 -9.40 5.69 2.04
N THR A 202 -8.41 5.52 2.91
CA THR A 202 -8.62 5.29 4.34
C THR A 202 -9.08 6.58 5.04
N GLU A 203 -10.29 6.59 5.59
CA GLU A 203 -10.83 7.77 6.27
C GLU A 203 -10.42 7.79 7.75
N PHE A 204 -9.20 8.24 8.04
CA PHE A 204 -8.67 8.27 9.42
C PHE A 204 -9.44 9.21 10.36
N ARG A 205 -10.09 10.27 9.83
CA ARG A 205 -10.90 11.17 10.68
C ARG A 205 -12.13 10.47 11.24
N HIS A 206 -12.64 9.43 10.57
CA HIS A 206 -13.70 8.59 11.09
C HIS A 206 -13.27 7.94 12.41
N SER A 207 -12.12 7.25 12.42
CA SER A 207 -11.57 6.57 13.60
C SER A 207 -11.28 7.53 14.75
N ASP A 208 -10.66 8.68 14.46
CA ASP A 208 -10.41 9.72 15.46
C ASP A 208 -11.71 10.28 16.07
N SER A 209 -12.68 10.65 15.23
CA SER A 209 -13.91 11.28 15.68
C SER A 209 -14.82 10.30 16.43
N ILE A 210 -14.94 9.05 15.97
CA ILE A 210 -15.77 8.05 16.63
C ILE A 210 -15.15 7.66 17.98
N GLY A 211 -13.81 7.56 18.02
CA GLY A 211 -13.06 7.32 19.25
C GLY A 211 -13.25 8.43 20.28
N LYS A 212 -13.28 9.71 19.86
CA LYS A 212 -13.57 10.84 20.75
C LYS A 212 -14.98 10.77 21.33
N ALA A 213 -15.98 10.54 20.48
CA ALA A 213 -17.38 10.45 20.89
C ALA A 213 -17.61 9.34 21.93
N PHE A 214 -17.12 8.13 21.68
CA PHE A 214 -17.32 6.98 22.57
C PHE A 214 -16.42 6.97 23.82
N ARG A 215 -15.38 7.82 23.88
CA ARG A 215 -14.55 8.02 25.09
C ARG A 215 -14.97 9.24 25.91
N GLY A 216 -16.10 9.87 25.60
CA GLY A 216 -16.60 11.06 26.30
C GLY A 216 -15.76 12.32 26.05
N LYS A 217 -14.93 12.34 25.00
CA LYS A 217 -14.18 13.53 24.55
C LYS A 217 -14.97 14.35 23.52
N ASP A 218 -16.10 13.80 23.06
CA ASP A 218 -17.12 14.50 22.28
C ASP A 218 -18.50 13.91 22.62
N GLN A 219 -19.59 14.55 22.22
CA GLN A 219 -20.95 14.15 22.59
C GLN A 219 -21.60 13.27 21.52
N LEU A 220 -22.13 12.11 21.93
CA LEU A 220 -22.85 11.18 21.04
C LEU A 220 -24.01 11.84 20.27
N ARG A 221 -24.63 12.88 20.84
CA ARG A 221 -25.72 13.62 20.18
C ARG A 221 -25.32 14.28 18.87
N TYR A 222 -24.03 14.51 18.61
CA TYR A 222 -23.57 15.12 17.37
C TYR A 222 -23.51 14.12 16.21
N LEU A 223 -23.58 12.81 16.47
CA LEU A 223 -23.51 11.78 15.43
C LEU A 223 -24.74 11.75 14.50
N THR A 224 -25.73 12.63 14.70
CA THR A 224 -26.96 12.69 13.88
C THR A 224 -26.72 13.01 12.41
N ASN A 225 -25.60 13.63 12.06
CA ASN A 225 -25.19 13.94 10.69
C ASN A 225 -23.83 13.32 10.33
N TRP A 226 -23.48 12.17 10.94
CA TRP A 226 -22.21 11.46 10.70
C TRP A 226 -21.91 11.25 9.21
N GLY A 227 -20.68 11.55 8.78
CA GLY A 227 -20.28 11.44 7.38
C GLY A 227 -19.65 12.72 6.83
N THR A 228 -20.03 13.12 5.61
CA THR A 228 -19.43 14.27 4.93
C THR A 228 -19.62 15.60 5.66
N ALA A 229 -20.68 15.76 6.46
CA ALA A 229 -20.88 16.94 7.31
C ALA A 229 -19.82 17.07 8.42
N TRP A 230 -19.10 16.00 8.73
CA TRP A 230 -17.95 15.97 9.63
C TRP A 230 -16.61 16.20 8.92
N GLY A 231 -16.64 16.54 7.61
CA GLY A 231 -15.43 16.70 6.80
C GLY A 231 -14.79 15.38 6.38
N PHE A 232 -15.54 14.28 6.43
CA PHE A 232 -15.11 13.00 5.85
C PHE A 232 -15.27 13.05 4.32
N ALA A 233 -14.52 12.20 3.63
CA ALA A 233 -14.71 11.97 2.21
C ALA A 233 -16.07 11.31 1.95
N ALA A 234 -16.51 11.33 0.69
CA ALA A 234 -17.76 10.71 0.29
C ALA A 234 -17.76 9.21 0.59
N SER A 235 -18.94 8.65 0.89
CA SER A 235 -19.07 7.26 1.34
C SER A 235 -18.60 6.26 0.28
N ASP A 236 -18.78 6.55 -1.00
CA ASP A 236 -18.34 5.72 -2.13
C ASP A 236 -16.83 5.80 -2.38
N ARG A 237 -16.12 6.67 -1.65
CA ARG A 237 -14.67 6.90 -1.74
C ARG A 237 -13.93 6.58 -0.45
N SER A 238 -14.61 6.03 0.55
CA SER A 238 -14.05 5.88 1.90
C SER A 238 -14.02 4.42 2.33
N LEU A 239 -12.86 3.95 2.80
CA LEU A 239 -12.75 2.81 3.70
C LEU A 239 -12.67 3.34 5.13
N VAL A 240 -13.66 2.99 5.96
CA VAL A 240 -13.73 3.38 7.38
C VAL A 240 -13.34 2.23 8.30
N PHE A 241 -12.83 2.56 9.47
CA PHE A 241 -12.49 1.62 10.55
C PHE A 241 -12.55 2.34 11.90
N VAL A 242 -12.53 1.58 13.00
CA VAL A 242 -12.60 2.08 14.39
C VAL A 242 -11.20 2.19 14.99
#